data_AF-A0A7K2FRP5-F1
#
_entry.id   AF-A0A7K2FRP5-F1
#
_cell.length_a   1.000
_cell.length_b   1.000
_cell.length_c   1.000
_cell.angle_alpha   90.00
_cell.angle_beta   90.00
_cell.angle_gamma   90.00
#
_symmetry.space_group_name_H-M   'P 1'
#
loop_
_entity.id
_entity.type
_entity.pdbx_description
1 polymer ?
#
loop_
_entity_poly.entity_id
_entity_poly.type
_entity_poly.pdbx_seq_one_letter_code
_entity_poly.pdbx_strand_id
1 'polypeptide(L)'
;MRHWIDGPLGWIHGRWMTGEETNVVFFRGTCLDSLTRGLLGQHRRPRAYGKGDDWGVLMHDMHAWDCGATGDYAGAHYTALCPPGAELAVFITEPCLAKAHGPWFEYYRDGRLHTALTFESLGDGTGHAPDHFLPALTEARLTGPLTEADERDHEERTVAAITRFLGLPELEVAMPSTAP
;
A
#
# COMPACT_ATOMS: atom_id res chain seq x y z
N MET A 1 9.33 20.09 -2.99
CA MET A 1 9.13 18.83 -2.27
C MET A 1 7.68 18.45 -2.46
N ARG A 2 7.38 17.24 -2.94
CA ARG A 2 6.00 16.76 -3.07
C ARG A 2 5.78 15.73 -1.99
N HIS A 3 4.71 15.92 -1.22
CA HIS A 3 4.22 14.91 -0.30
C HIS A 3 3.95 13.63 -1.09
N TRP A 4 4.05 12.48 -0.45
CA TRP A 4 3.74 11.16 -1.03
C TRP A 4 2.31 11.08 -1.60
N ILE A 5 1.40 11.90 -1.06
CA ILE A 5 0.04 12.17 -1.58
C ILE A 5 0.06 12.87 -2.95
N ASP A 6 1.09 13.67 -3.25
CA ASP A 6 1.33 14.31 -4.56
C ASP A 6 2.22 13.47 -5.53
N GLY A 7 2.62 12.27 -5.11
CA GLY A 7 3.59 11.39 -5.78
C GLY A 7 3.05 9.98 -6.05
N PRO A 8 3.60 8.92 -5.41
CA PRO A 8 3.11 7.54 -5.55
C PRO A 8 1.63 7.34 -5.19
N LEU A 9 1.12 8.17 -4.28
CA LEU A 9 -0.29 8.22 -3.93
C LEU A 9 -1.02 9.39 -4.59
N GLY A 10 -0.47 9.92 -5.69
CA GLY A 10 -1.07 10.97 -6.51
C GLY A 10 -2.51 10.67 -6.95
N TRP A 11 -2.90 9.40 -6.96
CA TRP A 11 -4.27 8.94 -7.17
C TRP A 11 -5.25 9.49 -6.12
N ILE A 12 -4.83 9.71 -4.86
CA ILE A 12 -5.65 10.34 -3.81
C ILE A 12 -6.09 11.76 -4.24
N HIS A 13 -5.28 12.42 -5.08
CA HIS A 13 -5.60 13.73 -5.65
C HIS A 13 -6.00 13.68 -7.14
N GLY A 14 -6.32 12.51 -7.68
CA GLY A 14 -6.66 12.32 -9.11
C GLY A 14 -5.51 12.62 -10.09
N ARG A 15 -4.26 12.72 -9.62
CA ARG A 15 -3.07 12.95 -10.45
C ARG A 15 -2.48 11.61 -10.88
N TRP A 16 -2.91 11.15 -12.05
CA TRP A 16 -2.37 9.98 -12.72
C TRP A 16 -0.93 10.20 -13.19
N MET A 17 -0.02 9.32 -12.76
CA MET A 17 1.14 8.97 -13.56
C MET A 17 0.80 7.69 -14.32
N THR A 18 0.39 7.86 -15.58
CA THR A 18 0.28 6.80 -16.61
C THR A 18 -0.42 5.51 -16.20
N GLY A 19 -1.76 5.45 -16.20
CA GLY A 19 -2.61 4.27 -16.50
C GLY A 19 -2.31 2.87 -15.89
N GLU A 20 -1.37 2.72 -14.97
CA GLU A 20 -0.87 1.45 -14.47
C GLU A 20 -1.15 1.33 -12.96
N GLU A 21 -2.09 0.45 -12.61
CA GLU A 21 -2.47 0.10 -11.24
C GLU A 21 -1.22 -0.41 -10.49
N THR A 22 -0.81 0.30 -9.43
CA THR A 22 0.48 0.09 -8.74
C THR A 22 0.27 -0.08 -7.25
N ASN A 23 0.89 -1.11 -6.65
CA ASN A 23 0.91 -1.28 -5.21
C ASN A 23 2.17 -0.64 -4.61
N VAL A 24 2.04 -0.05 -3.43
CA VAL A 24 3.14 0.50 -2.64
C VAL A 24 3.39 -0.39 -1.44
N VAL A 25 4.61 -0.91 -1.31
CA VAL A 25 5.00 -1.86 -0.26
C VAL A 25 6.11 -1.24 0.56
N PHE A 26 5.81 -0.91 1.82
CA PHE A 26 6.84 -0.67 2.83
C PHE A 26 7.26 -2.00 3.42
N PHE A 27 8.56 -2.19 3.64
CA PHE A 27 9.10 -3.43 4.18
C PHE A 27 10.21 -3.19 5.21
N ARG A 28 10.27 -4.05 6.23
CA ARG A 28 11.41 -4.18 7.14
C ARG A 28 11.59 -5.64 7.58
N GLY A 29 12.75 -5.97 8.14
CA GLY A 29 13.10 -7.35 8.48
C GLY A 29 13.30 -8.29 7.26
N THR A 30 13.22 -7.74 6.04
CA THR A 30 13.60 -8.38 4.78
C THR A 30 14.41 -7.38 3.94
N CYS A 31 15.07 -7.84 2.88
CA CYS A 31 15.85 -6.97 2.00
C CYS A 31 15.17 -6.75 0.65
N LEU A 32 15.49 -5.61 0.02
CA LEU A 32 14.98 -5.21 -1.30
C LEU A 32 15.17 -6.32 -2.35
N ASP A 33 16.31 -6.98 -2.36
CA ASP A 33 16.64 -8.04 -3.33
C ASP A 33 15.74 -9.26 -3.17
N SER A 34 15.40 -9.63 -1.94
CA SER A 34 14.51 -10.76 -1.66
C SER A 34 13.08 -10.42 -2.08
N LEU A 35 12.59 -9.22 -1.73
CA LEU A 35 11.27 -8.76 -2.12
C LEU A 35 11.14 -8.65 -3.65
N THR A 36 12.15 -8.07 -4.31
CA THR A 36 12.23 -7.94 -5.77
C THR A 36 12.20 -9.31 -6.45
N ARG A 37 13.02 -10.26 -6.00
CA ARG A 37 13.03 -11.62 -6.57
C ARG A 37 11.70 -12.33 -6.37
N GLY A 38 11.07 -12.18 -5.21
CA GLY A 38 9.76 -12.75 -4.93
C GLY A 38 8.67 -12.19 -5.85
N LEU A 39 8.65 -10.86 -6.04
CA LEU A 39 7.71 -10.21 -6.95
C LEU A 39 7.92 -10.64 -8.41
N LEU A 40 9.16 -10.71 -8.87
CA LEU A 40 9.49 -11.21 -10.21
C LEU A 40 9.06 -12.67 -10.38
N GLY A 41 9.24 -13.50 -9.34
CA GLY A 41 8.73 -14.88 -9.32
C GLY A 41 7.20 -14.98 -9.37
N GLN A 42 6.49 -13.92 -8.97
CA GLN A 42 5.05 -13.76 -9.11
C GLN A 42 4.68 -12.95 -10.36
N HIS A 43 5.58 -12.74 -11.31
CA HIS A 43 5.34 -11.97 -12.54
C HIS A 43 4.88 -10.52 -12.30
N ARG A 44 5.35 -9.88 -11.22
CA ARG A 44 5.10 -8.47 -10.90
C ARG A 44 6.38 -7.66 -11.15
N ARG A 45 6.27 -6.54 -11.90
CA ARG A 45 7.42 -5.68 -12.19
C ARG A 45 7.64 -4.67 -11.06
N PRO A 46 8.80 -4.66 -10.39
CA PRO A 46 9.19 -3.53 -9.55
C PRO A 46 9.36 -2.28 -10.43
N ARG A 47 8.86 -1.14 -9.95
CA ARG A 47 8.84 0.14 -10.65
C ARG A 47 9.79 1.17 -10.05
N ALA A 48 9.80 1.24 -8.72
CA ALA A 48 10.62 2.15 -7.96
C ALA A 48 10.92 1.55 -6.60
N TYR A 49 11.97 2.02 -5.96
CA TYR A 49 12.30 1.66 -4.59
C TYR A 49 13.01 2.80 -3.88
N GLY A 50 12.98 2.75 -2.55
CA GLY A 50 13.67 3.66 -1.66
C GLY A 50 14.08 2.93 -0.38
N LYS A 51 15.05 3.50 0.34
CA LYS A 51 15.51 2.97 1.63
C LYS A 51 15.50 4.09 2.66
N GLY A 52 14.81 3.89 3.78
CA GLY A 52 14.97 4.64 5.01
C GLY A 52 15.80 3.84 6.03
N ASP A 53 15.93 4.38 7.24
CA ASP A 53 16.74 3.78 8.31
C ASP A 53 16.16 2.47 8.86
N ASP A 54 14.84 2.39 9.03
CA ASP A 54 14.12 1.19 9.52
C ASP A 54 13.33 0.49 8.41
N TRP A 55 12.63 1.27 7.58
CA TRP A 55 11.79 0.78 6.51
C TRP A 55 12.39 1.06 5.13
N GLY A 56 12.32 0.08 4.24
CA GLY A 56 12.42 0.30 2.80
C GLY A 56 11.02 0.47 2.17
N VAL A 57 11.00 0.96 0.93
CA VAL A 57 9.80 1.02 0.10
C VAL A 57 10.08 0.43 -1.28
N LEU A 58 9.10 -0.24 -1.84
CA LEU A 58 9.09 -0.72 -3.22
C LEU A 58 7.70 -0.50 -3.82
N MET A 59 7.66 -0.02 -5.05
CA MET A 59 6.45 0.07 -5.87
C MET A 59 6.48 -1.02 -6.94
N HIS A 60 5.34 -1.64 -7.23
CA HIS A 60 5.25 -2.63 -8.31
C HIS A 60 3.86 -2.66 -8.95
N ASP A 61 3.77 -3.21 -10.16
CA ASP A 61 2.49 -3.44 -10.85
C ASP A 61 1.55 -4.28 -9.98
N MET A 62 0.30 -3.86 -9.83
CA MET A 62 -0.72 -4.59 -9.07
C MET A 62 -0.92 -6.00 -9.64
N HIS A 63 -1.06 -6.08 -10.97
CA HIS A 63 -1.33 -7.31 -11.71
C HIS A 63 -0.10 -7.90 -12.37
N ALA A 64 -0.21 -9.18 -12.74
CA ALA A 64 0.83 -9.89 -13.47
C ALA A 64 1.03 -9.22 -14.83
N TRP A 65 2.27 -9.10 -15.31
CA TRP A 65 2.50 -8.53 -16.65
C TRP A 65 1.91 -9.37 -17.79
N ASP A 66 1.52 -10.62 -17.52
CA ASP A 66 0.86 -11.55 -18.44
C ASP A 66 -0.65 -11.73 -18.14
N CYS A 67 -1.24 -10.94 -17.23
CA CYS A 67 -2.64 -11.07 -16.80
C CYS A 67 -3.64 -10.99 -17.96
N GLY A 68 -3.38 -10.16 -18.98
CA GLY A 68 -4.24 -10.06 -20.16
C GLY A 68 -4.26 -11.34 -21.01
N ALA A 69 -3.16 -12.09 -21.01
CA ALA A 69 -3.05 -13.36 -21.73
C ALA A 69 -3.57 -14.55 -20.91
N THR A 70 -3.35 -14.53 -19.60
CA THR A 70 -3.77 -15.61 -18.69
C THR A 70 -5.20 -15.45 -18.18
N GLY A 71 -5.76 -14.23 -18.23
CA GLY A 71 -7.00 -13.86 -17.55
C GLY A 71 -6.87 -13.79 -16.03
N ASP A 72 -5.65 -13.91 -15.48
CA ASP A 72 -5.40 -13.91 -14.04
C ASP A 72 -5.12 -12.49 -13.53
N TYR A 73 -6.15 -11.88 -12.95
CA TYR A 73 -6.08 -10.56 -12.31
C TYR A 73 -5.93 -10.66 -10.79
N ALA A 74 -5.41 -11.78 -10.25
CA ALA A 74 -5.14 -11.89 -8.83
C ALA A 74 -4.15 -10.81 -8.35
N GLY A 75 -4.26 -10.42 -7.08
CA GLY A 75 -3.25 -9.60 -6.41
C GLY A 75 -1.95 -10.36 -6.15
N ALA A 76 -0.92 -9.66 -5.68
CA ALA A 76 0.31 -10.31 -5.24
C ALA A 76 0.10 -11.11 -3.94
N HIS A 77 0.78 -12.25 -3.83
CA HIS A 77 0.76 -13.12 -2.65
C HIS A 77 1.78 -12.63 -1.62
N TYR A 78 1.47 -11.58 -0.87
CA TYR A 78 2.40 -10.95 0.08
C TYR A 78 2.80 -11.85 1.27
N THR A 79 1.95 -12.80 1.66
CA THR A 79 2.33 -13.83 2.65
C THR A 79 3.61 -14.57 2.25
N ALA A 80 3.79 -14.87 0.96
CA ALA A 80 5.02 -15.52 0.46
C ALA A 80 6.23 -14.57 0.39
N LEU A 81 5.99 -13.26 0.47
CA LEU A 81 7.01 -12.21 0.42
C LEU A 81 7.42 -11.71 1.82
N CYS A 82 6.71 -12.15 2.86
CA CYS A 82 6.94 -11.77 4.25
C CYS A 82 7.54 -12.98 5.01
N PRO A 83 8.86 -13.13 5.09
CA PRO A 83 9.45 -14.20 5.90
C PRO A 83 9.24 -13.97 7.42
N PRO A 84 9.43 -14.98 8.29
CA PRO A 84 9.45 -14.78 9.73
C PRO A 84 10.43 -13.67 10.15
N GLY A 85 10.01 -12.77 11.03
CA GLY A 85 10.77 -11.58 11.44
C GLY A 85 10.64 -10.38 10.51
N ALA A 86 9.94 -10.51 9.37
CA ALA A 86 9.66 -9.39 8.48
C ALA A 86 8.27 -8.81 8.70
N GLU A 87 8.12 -7.56 8.25
CA GLU A 87 6.86 -6.84 8.20
C GLU A 87 6.70 -6.18 6.83
N LEU A 88 5.47 -6.23 6.29
CA LEU A 88 5.08 -5.54 5.06
C LEU A 88 3.84 -4.68 5.32
N ALA A 89 3.88 -3.41 4.95
CA ALA A 89 2.70 -2.54 4.91
C ALA A 89 2.41 -2.19 3.45
N VAL A 90 1.26 -2.64 2.95
CA VAL A 90 0.90 -2.64 1.53
C VAL A 90 -0.29 -1.74 1.32
N PHE A 91 -0.11 -0.68 0.52
CA PHE A 91 -1.20 0.13 -0.02
C PHE A 91 -1.54 -0.37 -1.42
N ILE A 92 -2.79 -0.81 -1.59
CA ILE A 92 -3.37 -1.28 -2.85
C ILE A 92 -4.26 -0.15 -3.35
N THR A 93 -3.81 0.53 -4.39
CA THR A 93 -4.29 1.89 -4.68
C THR A 93 -5.59 1.91 -5.47
N GLU A 94 -5.83 0.95 -6.36
CA GLU A 94 -7.01 0.94 -7.24
C GLU A 94 -7.39 -0.50 -7.64
N PRO A 95 -8.12 -1.28 -6.82
CA PRO A 95 -8.39 -2.68 -7.14
C PRO A 95 -9.36 -2.90 -8.32
N CYS A 96 -10.07 -1.86 -8.81
CA CYS A 96 -10.72 -1.77 -10.14
C CYS A 96 -11.72 -0.58 -10.21
N LEU A 97 -11.44 0.43 -11.06
CA LEU A 97 -12.35 1.57 -11.35
C LEU A 97 -13.73 1.13 -11.87
N ALA A 98 -13.80 0.04 -12.64
CA ALA A 98 -15.06 -0.47 -13.19
C ALA A 98 -15.95 -1.19 -12.16
N LYS A 99 -15.41 -1.53 -10.97
CA LYS A 99 -16.12 -2.25 -9.92
C LYS A 99 -16.39 -1.40 -8.67
N ALA A 100 -16.00 -0.11 -8.68
CA ALA A 100 -16.20 0.81 -7.57
C ALA A 100 -15.69 0.25 -6.23
N HIS A 101 -14.53 -0.40 -6.25
CA HIS A 101 -13.84 -0.78 -5.02
C HIS A 101 -12.79 0.27 -4.72
N GLY A 102 -12.95 0.94 -3.58
CA GLY A 102 -11.97 1.88 -3.07
C GLY A 102 -10.62 1.23 -2.72
N PRO A 103 -9.63 2.05 -2.37
CA PRO A 103 -8.31 1.60 -1.98
C PRO A 103 -8.35 0.67 -0.77
N TRP A 104 -7.30 -0.13 -0.66
CA TRP A 104 -7.19 -1.15 0.37
C TRP A 104 -5.81 -1.11 1.01
N PHE A 105 -5.74 -1.44 2.30
CA PHE A 105 -4.49 -1.60 3.03
C PHE A 105 -4.36 -2.98 3.64
N GLU A 106 -3.18 -3.60 3.48
CA GLU A 106 -2.82 -4.85 4.11
C GLU A 106 -1.53 -4.71 4.90
N TYR A 107 -1.53 -5.24 6.12
CA TYR A 107 -0.37 -5.31 6.97
C TYR A 107 -0.05 -6.76 7.30
N TYR A 108 1.17 -7.16 6.94
CA TYR A 108 1.71 -8.50 7.16
C TYR A 108 2.82 -8.44 8.20
N ARG A 109 2.86 -9.46 9.04
CA ARG A 109 3.93 -9.66 10.03
C ARG A 109 4.19 -11.14 10.21
N ASP A 110 5.47 -11.51 10.24
CA ASP A 110 5.91 -12.89 10.47
C ASP A 110 5.29 -13.91 9.49
N GLY A 111 5.14 -13.51 8.22
CA GLY A 111 4.56 -14.34 7.17
C GLY A 111 3.08 -14.61 7.31
N ARG A 112 2.33 -13.70 7.94
CA ARG A 112 0.87 -13.79 8.06
C ARG A 112 0.24 -12.44 7.85
N LEU A 113 -0.99 -12.44 7.32
CA LEU A 113 -1.83 -11.25 7.31
C LEU A 113 -2.21 -10.91 8.75
N HIS A 114 -1.66 -9.81 9.25
CA HIS A 114 -1.94 -9.32 10.60
C HIS A 114 -3.24 -8.53 10.60
N THR A 115 -3.38 -7.58 9.67
CA THR A 115 -4.59 -6.77 9.53
C THR A 115 -4.80 -6.38 8.07
N ALA A 116 -6.04 -6.32 7.61
CA ALA A 116 -6.42 -5.70 6.35
C ALA A 116 -7.69 -4.88 6.51
N LEU A 117 -7.80 -3.78 5.78
CA LEU A 117 -8.96 -2.88 5.81
C LEU A 117 -9.17 -2.21 4.46
N THR A 118 -10.44 -1.93 4.14
CA THR A 118 -10.83 -1.12 2.99
C THR A 118 -10.96 0.33 3.45
N PHE A 119 -10.66 1.28 2.57
CA PHE A 119 -10.80 2.70 2.93
C PHE A 119 -12.27 3.13 3.00
N GLU A 120 -13.17 2.39 2.38
CA GLU A 120 -14.63 2.60 2.44
C GLU A 120 -15.24 2.12 3.76
N SER A 121 -14.63 1.10 4.38
CA SER A 121 -15.13 0.43 5.58
C SER A 121 -14.00 0.19 6.60
N LEU A 122 -13.45 1.28 7.13
CA LEU A 122 -12.32 1.26 8.07
C LEU A 122 -12.58 0.49 9.37
N GLY A 123 -13.85 0.28 9.74
CA GLY A 123 -14.26 -0.49 10.91
C GLY A 123 -14.35 -2.00 10.68
N ASP A 124 -14.34 -2.46 9.42
CA ASP A 124 -14.56 -3.86 9.04
C ASP A 124 -13.23 -4.57 8.76
N GLY A 125 -12.26 -4.40 9.67
CA GLY A 125 -10.94 -4.99 9.56
C GLY A 125 -10.98 -6.52 9.51
N THR A 126 -10.03 -7.13 8.80
CA THR A 126 -9.84 -8.58 8.73
C THR A 126 -8.40 -8.97 9.07
N GLY A 127 -8.11 -10.26 9.22
CA GLY A 127 -6.78 -10.76 9.59
C GLY A 127 -6.71 -11.27 11.04
N HIS A 128 -5.50 -11.53 11.53
CA HIS A 128 -5.28 -12.08 12.88
C HIS A 128 -5.56 -11.05 13.99
N ALA A 129 -5.37 -9.76 13.71
CA ALA A 129 -5.62 -8.65 14.61
C ALA A 129 -6.41 -7.58 13.84
N PRO A 130 -7.71 -7.79 13.58
CA PRO A 130 -8.50 -6.89 12.72
C PRO A 130 -8.55 -5.45 13.26
N ASP A 131 -8.55 -5.28 14.58
CA ASP A 131 -8.65 -3.96 15.23
C ASP A 131 -7.29 -3.26 15.45
N HIS A 132 -6.21 -3.75 14.84
CA HIS A 132 -4.85 -3.27 15.14
C HIS A 132 -4.69 -1.76 14.92
N PHE A 133 -5.32 -1.22 13.88
CA PHE A 133 -5.27 0.20 13.52
C PHE A 133 -6.42 1.03 14.10
N LEU A 134 -7.42 0.39 14.73
CA LEU A 134 -8.61 1.08 15.23
C LEU A 134 -8.30 2.27 16.16
N PRO A 135 -7.31 2.19 17.08
CA PRO A 135 -6.94 3.35 17.90
C PRO A 135 -6.47 4.54 17.07
N ALA A 136 -5.61 4.32 16.07
CA ALA A 136 -5.08 5.38 15.20
C ALA A 136 -6.18 5.99 14.32
N LEU A 137 -7.06 5.15 13.77
CA LEU A 137 -8.18 5.59 12.95
C LEU A 137 -9.20 6.39 13.78
N THR A 138 -9.43 5.99 15.03
CA THR A 138 -10.30 6.73 15.96
C THR A 138 -9.69 8.07 16.36
N GLU A 139 -8.39 8.12 16.66
CA GLU A 139 -7.67 9.38 16.94
C GLU A 139 -7.76 10.34 15.75
N ALA A 140 -7.65 9.81 14.53
CA ALA A 140 -7.81 10.55 13.30
C ALA A 140 -9.27 10.90 12.96
N ARG A 141 -10.26 10.55 13.81
CA ARG A 141 -11.71 10.79 13.61
C ARG A 141 -12.27 10.16 12.32
N LEU A 142 -11.72 9.02 11.93
CA LEU A 142 -12.15 8.25 10.76
C LEU A 142 -13.13 7.13 11.15
N THR A 143 -13.17 6.77 12.43
CA THR A 143 -14.06 5.74 12.98
C THR A 143 -14.65 6.19 14.32
N GLY A 144 -15.83 5.65 14.66
CA GLY A 144 -16.49 5.88 15.94
C GLY A 144 -17.46 7.07 15.97
N PRO A 145 -17.94 7.49 17.15
CA PRO A 145 -19.03 8.45 17.29
C PRO A 145 -18.66 9.90 16.90
N LEU A 146 -17.37 10.19 16.76
CA LEU A 146 -16.85 11.50 16.35
C LEU A 146 -16.39 11.50 14.88
N THR A 147 -16.82 10.53 14.09
CA THR A 147 -16.43 10.43 12.67
C THR A 147 -16.86 11.68 11.92
N GLU A 148 -15.90 12.32 11.25
CA GLU A 148 -16.16 13.45 10.37
C GLU A 148 -16.56 12.93 8.99
N ALA A 149 -17.69 13.40 8.46
CA ALA A 149 -18.27 12.93 7.20
C ALA A 149 -17.71 13.65 5.95
N ASP A 150 -16.63 14.44 6.07
CA ASP A 150 -16.03 15.06 4.89
C ASP A 150 -15.22 14.03 4.12
N GLU A 151 -15.77 13.59 2.99
CA GLU A 151 -15.16 12.57 2.12
C GLU A 151 -13.90 13.10 1.41
N ARG A 152 -13.70 14.43 1.33
CA ARG A 152 -12.65 15.04 0.49
C ARG A 152 -11.22 14.78 0.94
N ASP A 153 -10.99 14.46 2.21
CA ASP A 153 -9.66 14.16 2.75
C ASP A 153 -9.59 12.80 3.47
N HIS A 154 -10.64 11.98 3.34
CA HIS A 154 -10.79 10.72 4.07
C HIS A 154 -9.64 9.74 3.80
N GLU A 155 -9.27 9.57 2.54
CA GLU A 155 -8.17 8.68 2.13
C GLU A 155 -6.82 9.23 2.61
N GLU A 156 -6.60 10.55 2.51
CA GLU A 156 -5.38 11.22 3.00
C GLU A 156 -5.20 11.02 4.49
N ARG A 157 -6.27 11.22 5.27
CA ARG A 157 -6.27 11.03 6.73
C ARG A 157 -6.08 9.57 7.10
N THR A 158 -6.68 8.65 6.36
CA THR A 158 -6.51 7.19 6.57
C THR A 158 -5.05 6.81 6.40
N VAL A 159 -4.49 7.24 5.28
CA VAL A 159 -3.10 7.01 4.91
C VAL A 159 -2.16 7.62 5.95
N ALA A 160 -2.38 8.88 6.35
CA ALA A 160 -1.60 9.55 7.38
C ALA A 160 -1.69 8.87 8.76
N ALA A 161 -2.88 8.39 9.14
CA ALA A 161 -3.07 7.66 10.41
C ALA A 161 -2.27 6.35 10.43
N ILE A 162 -2.34 5.57 9.35
CA ILE A 162 -1.62 4.29 9.22
C ILE A 162 -0.11 4.51 9.22
N THR A 163 0.40 5.46 8.43
CA THR A 163 1.85 5.69 8.35
C THR A 163 2.42 6.24 9.63
N ARG A 164 1.71 7.15 10.30
CA ARG A 164 2.08 7.64 11.63
C ARG A 164 2.11 6.50 12.65
N PHE A 165 1.10 5.63 12.65
CA PHE A 165 1.02 4.52 13.59
C PHE A 165 2.18 3.53 13.44
N LEU A 166 2.58 3.24 12.20
CA LEU A 166 3.69 2.32 11.90
C LEU A 166 5.07 3.00 11.91
N GLY A 167 5.13 4.33 11.98
CA GLY A 167 6.37 5.09 11.83
C GLY A 167 6.99 4.92 10.43
N LEU A 168 6.16 4.82 9.38
CA LEU A 168 6.67 4.69 8.01
C LEU A 168 7.41 5.97 7.60
N PRO A 169 8.53 5.87 6.87
CA PRO A 169 9.33 7.02 6.48
C PRO A 169 8.54 7.91 5.51
N GLU A 170 8.71 9.23 5.66
CA GLU A 170 8.39 10.15 4.59
C GLU A 170 9.40 9.94 3.45
N LEU A 171 8.90 9.67 2.24
CA LEU A 171 9.74 9.30 1.12
C LEU A 171 9.94 10.50 0.19
N GLU A 172 11.19 10.87 -0.04
CA GLU A 172 11.57 11.64 -1.22
C GLU A 172 11.72 10.68 -2.42
N VAL A 173 10.74 10.66 -3.33
CA VAL A 173 10.79 9.80 -4.50
C VAL A 173 11.65 10.46 -5.59
N ALA A 174 12.81 9.88 -5.87
CA ALA A 174 13.57 10.19 -7.07
C ALA A 174 12.89 9.53 -8.27
N MET A 175 12.26 10.35 -9.13
CA MET A 175 11.79 9.88 -10.44
C MET A 175 13.00 9.59 -11.33
N PRO A 176 12.99 8.51 -12.15
CA PRO A 176 14.01 8.34 -13.17
C PRO A 176 14.01 9.57 -14.08
N SER A 177 15.19 10.16 -14.29
CA SER A 177 15.38 11.27 -15.20
C SER A 177 14.85 10.89 -16.57
N THR A 178 13.79 11.56 -17.02
CA THR A 178 13.44 11.64 -18.43
C THR A 178 14.51 12.51 -19.09
N ALA A 179 15.65 11.91 -19.42
CA ALA A 179 16.60 12.53 -20.32
C ALA A 179 15.92 12.66 -21.71
N PRO A 180 16.10 13.79 -22.41
CA PRO A 180 15.35 14.19 -23.59
C PRO A 180 15.58 13.30 -24.82
#